data_AF-D5QH16-F1
#
_entry.id   AF-D5QH16-F1
#
_cell.length_a   1.000
_cell.length_b   1.000
_cell.length_c   1.000
_cell.angle_alpha   90.00
_cell.angle_beta   90.00
_cell.angle_gamma   90.00
#
_symmetry.space_group_name_H-M   'P 1'
#
loop_
_entity.id
_entity.type
_entity.pdbx_description
1 polymer ?
#
loop_
_entity_poly.entity_id
_entity_poly.type
_entity_poly.pdbx_seq_one_letter_code
_entity_poly.pdbx_strand_id
1 'polypeptide(L)'
;MDTPFSNTAPTTGRPAWVNIVRVAVWSVCYFAFYFVQQVAELVAPLLLIVGIGWSALPHLMGIVSSSSEAGDPQAHDVIVRVSHAIPDHLNLGSHLLTPSSLIFDGLALMAAAALCATLSAVSARSM
;
A
#
# COMPACT_ATOMS: atom_id res chain seq x y z
N MET A 1 17.26 65.03 -22.47
CA MET A 1 18.48 64.19 -22.32
C MET A 1 18.28 63.44 -21.02
N ASP A 2 17.54 62.34 -21.07
CA ASP A 2 17.16 61.57 -19.89
C ASP A 2 17.77 60.17 -20.06
N THR A 3 18.80 59.87 -19.28
CA THR A 3 19.36 58.52 -19.23
C THR A 3 18.58 57.73 -18.17
N PRO A 4 18.04 56.55 -18.50
CA PRO A 4 17.40 55.71 -17.50
C PRO A 4 18.51 55.05 -16.65
N PHE A 5 18.49 55.30 -15.35
CA PHE A 5 19.28 54.56 -14.38
C PHE A 5 18.93 53.08 -14.45
N SER A 6 19.81 52.30 -15.07
CA SER A 6 19.73 50.85 -15.13
C SER A 6 20.01 50.29 -13.74
N ASN A 7 18.94 49.93 -13.02
CA ASN A 7 19.01 49.34 -11.69
C ASN A 7 19.43 47.86 -11.83
N THR A 8 20.73 47.62 -12.01
CA THR A 8 21.30 46.26 -12.00
C THR A 8 21.47 45.83 -10.55
N ALA A 9 20.41 45.26 -9.97
CA ALA A 9 20.52 44.57 -8.70
C ALA A 9 21.58 43.46 -8.81
N PRO A 10 22.53 43.34 -7.87
CA PRO A 10 23.51 42.27 -7.90
C PRO A 10 22.77 40.95 -7.70
N THR A 11 22.69 40.13 -8.74
CA THR A 11 22.32 38.73 -8.61
C THR A 11 23.47 38.06 -7.87
N THR A 12 23.33 37.89 -6.56
CA THR A 12 24.24 37.07 -5.74
C THR A 12 24.17 35.64 -6.29
N GLY A 13 25.03 35.34 -7.26
CA GLY A 13 25.05 34.07 -7.96
C GLY A 13 25.37 32.96 -6.98
N ARG A 14 24.34 32.19 -6.59
CA ARG A 14 24.55 30.94 -5.87
C ARG A 14 25.50 30.08 -6.71
N PRO A 15 26.59 29.55 -6.13
CA PRO A 15 27.56 28.82 -6.92
C PRO A 15 26.92 27.56 -7.52
N ALA A 16 27.23 27.26 -8.78
CA ALA A 16 26.54 26.24 -9.57
C ALA A 16 26.50 24.85 -8.88
N TRP A 17 27.52 24.51 -8.09
CA TRP A 17 27.58 23.25 -7.34
C TRP A 17 26.49 23.15 -6.26
N VAL A 18 26.04 24.26 -5.67
CA VAL A 18 24.95 24.27 -4.68
C VAL A 18 23.63 23.85 -5.34
N ASN A 19 23.39 24.30 -6.57
CA ASN A 19 22.20 23.89 -7.33
C ASN A 19 22.28 22.40 -7.70
N ILE A 20 23.46 21.90 -8.10
CA ILE A 20 23.66 20.47 -8.43
C ILE A 20 23.41 19.59 -7.20
N VAL A 21 23.97 19.95 -6.04
CA VAL A 21 23.77 19.21 -4.79
C VAL A 21 22.29 19.23 -4.38
N ARG A 22 21.63 20.40 -4.48
CA ARG A 22 20.20 20.52 -4.17
C ARG A 22 19.35 19.62 -5.06
N VAL A 23 19.59 19.63 -6.37
CA VAL A 23 18.87 18.76 -7.32
C VAL A 23 19.14 17.29 -7.00
N ALA A 24 20.39 16.89 -6.77
CA ALA A 24 20.74 15.51 -6.44
C ALA A 24 20.03 14.99 -5.19
N VAL A 25 20.01 15.80 -4.11
CA VAL A 25 19.31 15.45 -2.86
C VAL A 25 17.82 15.26 -3.12
N TRP A 26 17.18 16.21 -3.80
CA TRP A 26 15.76 16.09 -4.10
C TRP A 26 15.44 14.94 -5.05
N SER A 27 16.34 14.60 -5.99
CA SER A 27 16.15 13.47 -6.91
C SER A 27 16.17 12.14 -6.17
N VAL A 28 17.06 11.98 -5.20
CA VAL A 28 17.10 10.79 -4.34
C VAL A 28 15.83 10.70 -3.50
N CYS A 29 15.40 11.80 -2.88
CA CYS A 29 14.15 11.83 -2.11
C CYS A 29 12.93 11.49 -2.97
N TYR A 30 12.81 12.12 -4.14
CA TYR A 30 11.73 11.86 -5.09
C TYR A 30 11.69 10.39 -5.50
N PHE A 31 12.84 9.83 -5.87
CA PHE A 31 12.95 8.43 -6.23
C PHE A 31 12.52 7.49 -5.10
N ALA A 32 13.00 7.72 -3.87
CA ALA A 32 12.71 6.86 -2.73
C ALA A 32 11.20 6.83 -2.42
N PHE A 33 10.55 8.00 -2.35
CA PHE A 33 9.11 8.07 -2.09
C PHE A 33 8.30 7.45 -3.22
N TYR A 34 8.67 7.72 -4.48
CA TYR A 34 7.97 7.15 -5.63
C TYR A 34 8.12 5.62 -5.70
N PHE A 35 9.29 5.10 -5.35
CA PHE A 35 9.53 3.66 -5.26
C PHE A 35 8.66 2.99 -4.18
N VAL A 36 8.63 3.56 -2.96
CA VAL A 36 7.77 3.05 -1.88
C VAL A 36 6.31 3.07 -2.30
N GLN A 37 5.87 4.14 -2.98
CA GLN A 37 4.52 4.23 -3.52
C GLN A 37 4.23 3.09 -4.52
N GLN A 38 5.12 2.83 -5.48
CA GLN A 38 4.91 1.74 -6.45
C GLN A 38 4.85 0.36 -5.79
N VAL A 39 5.71 0.09 -4.82
CA VAL A 39 5.68 -1.17 -4.06
C VAL A 39 4.36 -1.28 -3.29
N ALA A 40 3.94 -0.20 -2.62
CA ALA A 40 2.69 -0.17 -1.88
C ALA A 40 1.46 -0.33 -2.79
N GLU A 41 1.43 0.32 -3.96
CA GLU A 41 0.36 0.18 -4.95
C GLU A 41 0.25 -1.25 -5.51
N LEU A 42 1.35 -2.01 -5.53
CA LEU A 42 1.34 -3.41 -5.93
C LEU A 42 0.93 -4.36 -4.78
N VAL A 43 1.47 -4.14 -3.58
CA VAL A 43 1.30 -5.04 -2.43
C VAL A 43 -0.02 -4.83 -1.71
N ALA A 44 -0.47 -3.57 -1.53
CA ALA A 44 -1.72 -3.26 -0.86
C ALA A 44 -2.94 -3.99 -1.45
N PRO A 45 -3.20 -3.97 -2.77
CA PRO A 45 -4.35 -4.68 -3.34
C PRO A 45 -4.23 -6.20 -3.16
N LEU A 46 -3.02 -6.77 -3.22
CA LEU A 46 -2.82 -8.20 -2.97
C LEU A 46 -3.17 -8.56 -1.52
N LEU A 47 -2.71 -7.78 -0.54
CA LEU A 47 -3.05 -8.00 0.87
C LEU A 47 -4.56 -7.86 1.12
N LEU A 48 -5.22 -6.88 0.50
CA LEU A 48 -6.66 -6.69 0.61
C LEU A 48 -7.44 -7.85 -0.02
N ILE A 49 -7.06 -8.29 -1.23
CA ILE A 49 -7.72 -9.44 -1.89
C ILE A 49 -7.59 -10.69 -1.04
N VAL A 50 -6.40 -10.97 -0.52
CA VAL A 50 -6.16 -12.14 0.34
C VAL A 50 -6.91 -12.00 1.66
N GLY A 51 -6.86 -10.84 2.32
CA GLY A 51 -7.53 -10.60 3.60
C GLY A 51 -9.05 -10.68 3.50
N ILE A 52 -9.64 -10.03 2.48
CA ILE A 52 -11.10 -10.07 2.22
C ILE A 52 -11.51 -11.49 1.81
N GLY A 53 -10.77 -12.11 0.87
CA GLY A 53 -11.04 -13.47 0.42
C GLY A 53 -11.02 -14.48 1.57
N TRP A 54 -10.05 -14.35 2.48
CA TRP A 54 -9.95 -15.17 3.67
C TRP A 54 -11.09 -14.91 4.68
N SER A 55 -11.50 -13.65 4.89
CA SER A 55 -12.65 -13.35 5.76
C SER A 55 -14.00 -13.82 5.20
N ALA A 56 -14.09 -13.95 3.87
CA ALA A 56 -15.30 -14.39 3.18
C ALA A 56 -15.43 -15.92 3.18
N LEU A 57 -14.33 -16.67 3.26
CA LEU A 57 -14.32 -18.13 3.28
C LEU A 57 -15.29 -18.77 4.30
N PRO A 58 -15.27 -18.42 5.60
CA PRO A 58 -16.17 -19.02 6.58
C PRO A 58 -17.65 -18.66 6.33
N HIS A 59 -17.93 -17.44 5.85
CA HIS A 59 -19.29 -17.02 5.50
C HIS A 59 -19.86 -17.81 4.31
N LEU A 60 -19.04 -18.08 3.30
CA LEU A 60 -19.45 -18.89 2.14
C LEU A 60 -19.67 -20.36 2.50
N MET A 61 -18.84 -20.92 3.39
CA MET A 61 -19.00 -22.30 3.87
C MET A 61 -20.24 -22.46 4.76
N GLY A 62 -20.58 -21.45 5.57
CA GLY A 62 -21.83 -21.43 6.33
C GLY A 62 -23.06 -21.53 5.44
N ILE A 63 -23.10 -20.75 4.33
CA ILE A 63 -24.22 -20.76 3.39
C ILE A 63 -24.35 -22.11 2.66
N VAL A 64 -23.23 -22.72 2.26
CA VAL A 64 -23.24 -24.04 1.61
C VAL A 64 -23.68 -25.14 2.58
N SER A 65 -23.25 -25.06 3.85
CA SER A 65 -23.66 -26.02 4.89
C SER A 65 -25.16 -25.96 5.15
N SER A 66 -25.73 -24.75 5.28
CA SER A 66 -27.19 -24.55 5.42
C SER A 66 -27.99 -24.96 4.18
N SER A 67 -27.38 -24.90 2.98
CA SER A 67 -28.02 -25.31 1.73
C SER A 67 -27.97 -26.83 1.52
N SER A 68 -27.01 -27.52 2.15
CA SER A 68 -26.81 -28.97 2.03
C SER A 68 -27.70 -29.79 2.99
N GLU A 69 -28.34 -29.17 3.98
CA GLU A 69 -29.33 -29.84 4.86
C GLU A 69 -30.58 -30.32 4.09
N ALA A 70 -30.82 -29.82 2.87
CA ALA A 70 -31.97 -30.19 2.05
C ALA A 70 -31.72 -31.37 1.06
N GLY A 71 -30.48 -31.87 0.92
CA GLY A 71 -30.09 -32.70 -0.23
C GLY A 71 -29.58 -34.11 0.07
N ASP A 72 -28.58 -34.29 0.93
CA ASP A 72 -27.93 -35.60 1.12
C ASP A 72 -27.08 -35.64 2.42
N PRO A 73 -27.40 -36.52 3.40
CA PRO A 73 -26.62 -36.69 4.63
C PRO A 73 -25.16 -37.09 4.39
N GLN A 74 -24.87 -37.75 3.26
CA GLN A 74 -23.54 -38.26 2.95
C GLN A 74 -22.62 -37.18 2.39
N ALA A 75 -23.16 -36.17 1.69
CA ALA A 75 -22.41 -35.00 1.24
C ALA A 75 -22.10 -34.05 2.41
N HIS A 76 -23.04 -33.92 3.34
CA HIS A 76 -22.88 -33.10 4.54
C HIS A 76 -21.70 -33.56 5.41
N ASP A 77 -21.51 -34.87 5.61
CA ASP A 77 -20.42 -35.39 6.45
C ASP A 77 -19.02 -35.14 5.85
N VAL A 78 -18.90 -35.16 4.51
CA VAL A 78 -17.66 -34.80 3.79
C VAL A 78 -17.39 -33.30 3.87
N ILE A 79 -18.43 -32.47 3.73
CA ILE A 79 -18.33 -31.00 3.84
C ILE A 79 -17.97 -30.59 5.28
N VAL A 80 -18.54 -31.23 6.30
CA VAL A 80 -18.25 -30.99 7.72
C VAL A 80 -16.82 -31.41 8.09
N ARG A 81 -16.31 -32.53 7.54
CA ARG A 81 -14.91 -32.91 7.72
C ARG A 81 -13.91 -31.95 7.09
N VAL A 82 -14.28 -31.32 5.97
CA VAL A 82 -13.42 -30.36 5.26
C VAL A 82 -13.54 -28.96 5.86
N SER A 83 -14.71 -28.58 6.38
CA SER A 83 -14.93 -27.27 7.03
C SER A 83 -14.22 -27.15 8.37
N HIS A 84 -14.04 -28.25 9.11
CA HIS A 84 -13.19 -28.30 10.31
C HIS A 84 -11.68 -28.19 10.04
N ALA A 85 -11.26 -28.24 8.77
CA ALA A 85 -9.86 -28.05 8.37
C ALA A 85 -9.56 -26.61 7.93
N ILE A 86 -10.55 -25.70 7.94
CA ILE A 86 -10.38 -24.29 7.58
C ILE A 86 -9.94 -23.54 8.84
N PRO A 87 -8.67 -23.14 8.96
CA PRO A 87 -8.16 -22.55 10.19
C PRO A 87 -8.64 -21.10 10.30
N ASP A 88 -9.31 -20.74 11.40
CA ASP A 88 -9.65 -19.33 11.73
C ASP A 88 -8.40 -18.45 11.93
N HIS A 89 -7.24 -19.07 12.05
CA HIS A 89 -5.94 -18.44 12.24
C HIS A 89 -4.87 -19.34 11.61
N LEU A 90 -4.17 -18.86 10.58
CA LEU A 90 -2.97 -19.52 10.10
C LEU A 90 -1.79 -19.04 10.95
N ASN A 91 -1.26 -19.95 11.75
CA ASN A 91 -0.04 -19.71 12.50
C ASN A 91 1.15 -20.08 11.60
N LEU A 92 1.69 -19.09 10.88
CA LEU A 92 2.92 -19.27 10.09
C LEU A 92 4.10 -18.84 10.96
N GLY A 93 4.78 -19.82 11.55
CA GLY A 93 5.92 -19.59 12.45
C GLY A 93 5.49 -19.02 13.80
N SER A 94 5.90 -17.78 14.13
CA SER A 94 5.54 -17.08 15.38
C SER A 94 4.58 -15.91 15.17
N HIS A 95 4.08 -15.69 13.93
CA HIS A 95 3.13 -14.62 13.63
C HIS A 95 1.74 -15.20 13.39
N LEU A 96 0.79 -14.75 14.20
CA LEU A 96 -0.63 -14.97 13.98
C LEU A 96 -1.08 -14.13 12.78
N LEU A 97 -1.17 -14.76 11.61
CA LEU A 97 -1.76 -14.14 10.43
C LEU A 97 -3.28 -14.27 10.52
N THR A 98 -3.92 -13.19 10.97
CA THR A 98 -5.37 -13.06 10.94
C THR A 98 -5.79 -12.26 9.70
N PRO A 99 -6.94 -12.59 9.08
CA PRO A 99 -7.45 -11.85 7.93
C PRO A 99 -7.60 -10.34 8.19
N SER A 100 -7.92 -9.96 9.43
CA SER A 100 -7.98 -8.54 9.84
C SER A 100 -6.63 -7.84 9.80
N SER A 101 -5.53 -8.52 10.15
CA SER A 101 -4.18 -7.96 10.06
C SER A 101 -3.79 -7.70 8.61
N LEU A 102 -4.08 -8.62 7.68
CA LEU A 102 -3.80 -8.42 6.25
C LEU A 102 -4.58 -7.24 5.66
N ILE A 103 -5.86 -7.09 6.06
CA ILE A 103 -6.67 -5.95 5.61
C ILE A 103 -6.10 -4.63 6.14
N PHE A 104 -5.74 -4.59 7.44
CA PHE A 104 -5.17 -3.39 8.05
C PHE A 104 -3.82 -3.02 7.43
N ASP A 105 -2.95 -3.99 7.17
CA ASP A 105 -1.67 -3.78 6.49
C ASP A 105 -1.86 -3.25 5.07
N GLY A 106 -2.85 -3.78 4.32
CA GLY A 106 -3.20 -3.26 3.00
C GLY A 106 -3.67 -1.80 3.03
N LEU A 107 -4.53 -1.44 3.98
CA LEU A 107 -4.98 -0.06 4.18
C LEU A 107 -3.84 0.86 4.62
N ALA A 108 -2.97 0.39 5.52
CA ALA A 108 -1.81 1.13 5.98
C ALA A 108 -0.82 1.40 4.84
N LEU A 109 -0.61 0.43 3.94
CA LEU A 109 0.19 0.61 2.73
C LEU A 109 -0.44 1.62 1.77
N MET A 110 -1.76 1.63 1.58
CA MET A 110 -2.40 2.68 0.77
C MET A 110 -2.23 4.07 1.38
N ALA A 111 -2.35 4.20 2.71
CA ALA A 111 -2.09 5.46 3.40
C ALA A 111 -0.64 5.91 3.24
N ALA A 112 0.32 4.97 3.38
CA ALA A 112 1.74 5.23 3.16
C ALA A 112 2.02 5.66 1.70
N ALA A 113 1.38 5.02 0.72
CA ALA A 113 1.47 5.38 -0.69
C ALA A 113 0.99 6.81 -0.94
N ALA A 114 -0.15 7.20 -0.36
CA ALA A 114 -0.68 8.56 -0.47
C ALA A 114 0.24 9.62 0.17
N LEU A 115 0.85 9.31 1.31
CA LEU A 115 1.85 10.18 1.94
C LEU A 115 3.10 10.30 1.07
N CYS A 116 3.59 9.19 0.52
CA CYS A 116 4.74 9.18 -0.39
C CYS A 116 4.46 9.96 -1.67
N ALA A 117 3.26 9.89 -2.24
CA ALA A 117 2.85 10.69 -3.39
C ALA A 117 2.92 12.20 -3.08
N THR A 118 2.45 12.59 -1.89
CA THR A 118 2.50 13.98 -1.43
C THR A 118 3.94 14.47 -1.25
N LEU A 119 4.78 13.66 -0.60
CA LEU A 119 6.19 13.99 -0.38
C LEU A 119 6.99 14.03 -1.70
N SER A 120 6.67 13.12 -2.63
CA SER A 120 7.22 13.14 -3.99
C SER A 120 6.87 14.44 -4.71
N ALA A 121 5.62 14.88 -4.66
CA ALA A 121 5.20 16.15 -5.26
C ALA A 121 5.93 17.37 -4.66
N VAL A 122 6.11 17.39 -3.33
CA VAL A 122 6.88 18.44 -2.65
C VAL A 122 8.35 18.42 -3.07
N SER A 123 8.95 17.24 -3.17
CA SER A 123 10.35 17.10 -3.61
C SER A 123 10.55 17.56 -5.05
N ALA A 124 9.65 17.19 -5.96
CA ALA A 124 9.68 17.63 -7.36
C ALA A 124 9.55 19.15 -7.49
N ARG A 125 8.72 19.79 -6.66
CA ARG A 125 8.60 21.25 -6.62
C ARG A 125 9.86 21.97 -6.11
N SER A 126 10.66 21.28 -5.30
CA SER A 126 11.81 21.86 -4.60
C SER A 126 13.14 21.72 -5.37
N MET A 127 13.13 20.95 -6.46
CA MET A 127 14.20 20.89 -7.47
C MET A 127 14.32 22.23 -8.20
#